data_AF-A0A368KF51-F1
#
_entry.id   AF-A0A368KF51-F1
#
_cell.length_a   1.000
_cell.length_b   1.000
_cell.length_c   1.000
_cell.angle_alpha   90.00
_cell.angle_beta   90.00
_cell.angle_gamma   90.00
#
_symmetry.space_group_name_H-M   'P 1'
#
loop_
_entity.id
_entity.type
_entity.pdbx_description
1 polymer ?
#
loop_
_entity_poly.entity_id
_entity_poly.type
_entity_poly.pdbx_seq_one_letter_code
_entity_poly.pdbx_strand_id
1 'polypeptide(L)'
;TETVTDSVNGSTNSKTASVSVSSSSPSQLLGNTGFESGSSSPWSMSSGTLCSNSGCSGEVAHSGSWFAWLDGYGTTHTDTVSQSVAIPSGKTSATLSYYLHIDTAESGSTAYDTLKVQVLNSSGSVLATLATFSNVNAATGYAVHTANLTPYIGQTVTIKFTGSEDSSLQTSFVLDDITLTVQ
;
A
#
# COMPACT_ATOMS: atom_id res chain seq x y z
N THR A 1 41.58 7.67 -10.89
CA THR A 1 42.38 7.88 -12.11
C THR A 1 43.63 7.07 -11.96
N GLU A 2 43.88 6.18 -12.90
CA GLU A 2 45.12 5.40 -12.95
C GLU A 2 46.05 6.12 -13.94
N THR A 3 47.29 6.40 -13.50
CA THR A 3 48.32 7.04 -14.32
C THR A 3 49.51 6.09 -14.42
N VAL A 4 49.89 5.75 -15.65
CA VAL A 4 51.09 4.96 -15.93
C VAL A 4 52.18 5.92 -16.42
N THR A 5 53.36 5.82 -15.81
CA THR A 5 54.54 6.61 -16.16
C THR A 5 55.64 5.70 -16.69
N ASP A 6 56.16 6.01 -17.88
CA ASP A 6 57.37 5.41 -18.40
C ASP A 6 58.59 5.97 -17.66
N SER A 7 59.31 5.10 -16.96
CA SER A 7 60.48 5.46 -16.15
C SER A 7 61.71 5.89 -16.96
N VAL A 8 61.74 5.64 -18.27
CA VAL A 8 62.91 5.89 -19.13
C VAL A 8 62.86 7.27 -19.78
N ASN A 9 61.67 7.72 -20.19
CA ASN A 9 61.48 8.99 -20.91
C ASN A 9 60.49 9.95 -20.21
N GLY A 10 59.89 9.55 -19.10
CA GLY A 10 58.94 10.37 -18.33
C GLY A 10 57.56 10.53 -18.97
N SER A 11 57.28 9.81 -20.07
CA SER A 11 55.97 9.89 -20.73
C SER A 11 54.88 9.31 -19.83
N THR A 12 53.75 9.99 -19.75
CA THR A 12 52.61 9.56 -18.93
C THR A 12 51.38 9.32 -19.77
N ASN A 13 50.63 8.26 -19.47
CA ASN A 13 49.28 8.05 -19.98
C ASN A 13 48.32 7.87 -18.80
N SER A 14 47.16 8.52 -18.85
CA SER A 14 46.19 8.49 -17.76
C SER A 14 44.84 8.02 -18.29
N LYS A 15 44.20 7.11 -17.55
CA LYS A 15 42.81 6.71 -17.80
C LYS A 15 41.97 7.03 -16.57
N THR A 16 40.93 7.83 -16.79
CA THR A 16 39.94 8.11 -15.76
C THR A 16 38.78 7.13 -15.93
N ALA A 17 38.56 6.29 -14.92
CA ALA A 17 37.32 5.54 -14.77
C ALA A 17 36.49 6.24 -13.71
N SER A 18 35.30 6.71 -14.08
CA SER A 18 34.32 7.24 -13.14
C SER A 18 33.53 6.07 -12.55
N VAL A 19 33.61 5.88 -11.23
CA VAL A 19 32.71 4.99 -10.49
C VAL A 19 31.61 5.87 -9.90
N SER A 20 30.41 5.77 -10.47
CA SER A 20 29.22 6.40 -9.88
C SER A 20 28.60 5.45 -8.85
N VAL A 21 28.63 5.84 -7.58
CA VAL A 21 27.87 5.16 -6.52
C VAL A 21 26.56 5.94 -6.36
N SER A 22 25.47 5.42 -6.92
CA SER A 22 24.14 5.98 -6.69
C SER A 22 23.59 5.41 -5.38
N SER A 23 23.55 6.22 -4.32
CA SER A 23 22.68 5.92 -3.18
C SER A 23 21.25 6.26 -3.58
N SER A 24 20.40 5.25 -3.75
CA SER A 24 18.97 5.54 -3.79
C SER A 24 18.51 5.93 -2.39
N SER A 25 17.66 6.93 -2.27
CA SER A 25 16.94 7.19 -1.02
C SER A 25 15.55 6.57 -1.14
N PRO A 26 14.95 6.11 -0.02
CA PRO A 26 13.58 5.63 -0.04
C PRO A 26 12.65 6.71 -0.60
N SER A 27 11.73 6.35 -1.49
CA SER A 27 10.73 7.27 -2.03
C SER A 27 9.33 6.68 -1.94
N GLN A 28 8.39 7.44 -1.38
CA GLN A 28 6.96 7.13 -1.35
C GLN A 28 6.34 7.39 -2.74
N LEU A 29 5.50 6.46 -3.22
CA LEU A 29 4.88 6.54 -4.54
C LEU A 29 3.37 6.84 -4.52
N LEU A 30 2.67 6.56 -3.42
CA LEU A 30 1.23 6.80 -3.29
C LEU A 30 0.97 8.26 -2.88
N GLY A 31 -0.10 8.84 -3.41
CA GLY A 31 -0.65 10.11 -2.96
C GLY A 31 -1.73 9.92 -1.88
N ASN A 32 -1.94 10.97 -1.08
CA ASN A 32 -2.94 11.01 -0.01
C ASN A 32 -2.91 9.76 0.89
N THR A 33 -1.73 9.44 1.44
CA THR A 33 -1.44 8.16 2.10
C THR A 33 -2.26 7.93 3.37
N GLY A 34 -2.58 8.99 4.12
CA GLY A 34 -3.47 8.95 5.29
C GLY A 34 -4.82 9.63 5.02
N PHE A 35 -5.24 9.79 3.76
CA PHE A 35 -6.53 10.38 3.39
C PHE A 35 -6.80 11.86 3.79
N GLU A 36 -5.86 12.50 4.48
CA GLU A 36 -5.95 13.84 5.08
C GLU A 36 -6.27 15.00 4.13
N SER A 37 -6.30 14.78 2.81
CA SER A 37 -6.86 15.77 1.88
C SER A 37 -8.37 16.00 2.07
N GLY A 38 -9.07 15.13 2.79
CA GLY A 38 -10.53 15.16 2.94
C GLY A 38 -11.28 14.87 1.63
N SER A 39 -10.56 14.36 0.63
CA SER A 39 -11.06 13.95 -0.66
C SER A 39 -10.55 12.54 -0.99
N SER A 40 -11.32 11.79 -1.77
CA SER A 40 -10.91 10.47 -2.23
C SER A 40 -9.70 10.55 -3.16
N SER A 41 -9.54 11.61 -3.96
CA SER A 41 -8.43 11.72 -4.90
C SER A 41 -7.05 11.68 -4.19
N PRO A 42 -6.07 10.92 -4.72
CA PRO A 42 -6.06 10.17 -5.99
C PRO A 42 -6.60 8.73 -5.90
N TRP A 43 -7.16 8.32 -4.76
CA TRP A 43 -7.82 7.03 -4.61
C TRP A 43 -9.17 6.99 -5.36
N SER A 44 -9.45 5.84 -5.95
CA SER A 44 -10.80 5.45 -6.36
C SER A 44 -11.40 4.59 -5.26
N MET A 45 -12.53 5.03 -4.71
CA MET A 45 -13.16 4.44 -3.54
C MET A 45 -14.65 4.22 -3.80
N SER A 46 -15.23 3.21 -3.17
CA SER A 46 -16.69 3.09 -3.07
C SER A 46 -17.30 4.31 -2.37
N SER A 47 -18.59 4.57 -2.65
CA SER A 47 -19.30 5.68 -2.02
C SER A 47 -19.52 5.41 -0.54
N GLY A 48 -19.18 6.37 0.32
CA GLY A 48 -19.31 6.21 1.78
C GLY A 48 -18.05 5.69 2.47
N THR A 49 -17.06 5.20 1.71
CA THR A 49 -15.84 4.61 2.29
C THR A 49 -14.86 5.64 2.87
N LEU A 50 -14.86 6.89 2.39
CA LEU A 50 -14.01 7.94 2.98
C LEU A 50 -14.70 8.52 4.20
N CYS A 51 -14.08 8.34 5.36
CA CYS A 51 -14.60 8.76 6.65
C CYS A 51 -13.67 9.73 7.37
N SER A 52 -14.21 10.43 8.36
CA SER A 52 -13.44 11.26 9.28
C SER A 52 -13.91 11.06 10.71
N ASN A 53 -13.04 11.40 11.67
CA ASN A 53 -13.33 11.28 13.11
C ASN A 53 -14.60 12.05 13.55
N SER A 54 -15.01 13.07 12.80
CA SER A 54 -16.21 13.87 13.07
C SER A 54 -17.39 13.52 12.16
N GLY A 55 -17.14 12.91 11.00
CA GLY A 55 -18.15 12.58 10.00
C GLY A 55 -18.73 11.17 10.14
N CYS A 56 -17.97 10.25 10.73
CA CYS A 56 -18.37 8.86 10.94
C CYS A 56 -18.27 8.50 12.42
N SER A 57 -19.25 7.73 12.92
CA SER A 57 -19.28 7.24 14.30
C SER A 57 -19.06 5.74 14.33
N GLY A 58 -18.17 5.26 15.19
CA GLY A 58 -17.87 3.84 15.38
C GLY A 58 -16.38 3.57 15.25
N GLU A 59 -15.76 4.17 14.24
CA GLU A 59 -14.34 4.03 13.94
C GLU A 59 -13.61 5.37 14.00
N VAL A 60 -12.29 5.30 14.19
CA VAL A 60 -11.41 6.47 14.27
C VAL A 60 -10.16 6.27 13.42
N ALA A 61 -9.58 7.37 12.94
CA ALA A 61 -8.33 7.37 12.19
C ALA A 61 -7.18 6.82 13.06
N HIS A 62 -6.23 6.13 12.43
CA HIS A 62 -4.99 5.75 13.10
C HIS A 62 -4.13 6.98 13.36
N SER A 63 -4.01 7.84 12.35
CA SER A 63 -3.36 9.15 12.46
C SER A 63 -4.21 10.22 11.78
N GLY A 64 -4.01 11.49 12.13
CA GLY A 64 -4.77 12.57 11.53
C GLY A 64 -6.28 12.53 11.84
N SER A 65 -7.11 12.79 10.84
CA SER A 65 -8.57 12.93 10.99
C SER A 65 -9.38 12.15 9.97
N TRP A 66 -8.76 11.63 8.91
CA TRP A 66 -9.44 10.95 7.80
C TRP A 66 -8.92 9.53 7.65
N PHE A 67 -9.80 8.63 7.21
CA PHE A 67 -9.47 7.22 7.03
C PHE A 67 -10.41 6.59 6.01
N ALA A 68 -10.08 5.39 5.54
CA ALA A 68 -10.95 4.59 4.71
C ALA A 68 -11.64 3.51 5.55
N TRP A 69 -12.97 3.45 5.52
CA TRP A 69 -13.78 2.44 6.20
C TRP A 69 -14.57 1.65 5.17
N LEU A 70 -14.20 0.38 4.98
CA LEU A 70 -14.88 -0.54 4.08
C LEU A 70 -15.83 -1.43 4.89
N ASP A 71 -17.01 -1.70 4.30
CA ASP A 71 -18.05 -2.59 4.86
C ASP A 71 -18.60 -2.08 6.21
N GLY A 72 -19.05 -2.96 7.10
CA GLY A 72 -19.62 -2.59 8.40
C GLY A 72 -21.14 -2.36 8.40
N TYR A 73 -21.86 -2.85 7.37
CA TYR A 73 -23.31 -2.66 7.25
C TYR A 73 -24.12 -3.82 7.86
N GLY A 74 -23.52 -5.00 8.02
CA GLY A 74 -24.22 -6.21 8.48
C GLY A 74 -25.20 -6.78 7.44
N THR A 75 -24.99 -6.44 6.17
CA THR A 75 -25.74 -6.92 5.02
C THR A 75 -24.80 -7.10 3.85
N THR A 76 -25.09 -8.00 2.91
CA THR A 76 -24.14 -8.29 1.83
C THR A 76 -23.69 -7.02 1.10
N HIS A 77 -22.39 -6.71 1.23
CA HIS A 77 -21.79 -5.50 0.69
C HIS A 77 -20.37 -5.77 0.18
N THR A 78 -19.88 -4.88 -0.68
CA THR A 78 -18.51 -4.95 -1.18
C THR A 78 -18.02 -3.54 -1.40
N ASP A 79 -17.11 -3.11 -0.54
CA ASP A 79 -16.38 -1.86 -0.71
C ASP A 79 -15.00 -2.05 -1.32
N THR A 80 -14.53 -1.01 -2.02
CA THR A 80 -13.20 -1.01 -2.61
C THR A 80 -12.48 0.31 -2.41
N VAL A 81 -11.16 0.22 -2.25
CA VAL A 81 -10.23 1.37 -2.22
C VAL A 81 -9.03 1.02 -3.09
N SER A 82 -8.71 1.86 -4.07
CA SER A 82 -7.61 1.56 -4.99
C SER A 82 -6.89 2.79 -5.52
N GLN A 83 -5.60 2.62 -5.83
CA GLN A 83 -4.77 3.65 -6.47
C GLN A 83 -3.84 2.98 -7.49
N SER A 84 -3.80 3.55 -8.70
CA SER A 84 -2.83 3.16 -9.72
C SER A 84 -1.49 3.81 -9.44
N VAL A 85 -0.40 3.05 -9.52
CA VAL A 85 0.95 3.49 -9.19
C VAL A 85 1.95 2.94 -10.20
N ALA A 86 2.79 3.84 -10.72
CA ALA A 86 3.94 3.47 -11.53
C ALA A 86 5.13 3.20 -10.62
N ILE A 87 5.60 1.95 -10.56
CA ILE A 87 6.78 1.57 -9.78
C ILE A 87 8.01 1.72 -10.69
N PRO A 88 8.92 2.69 -10.43
CA PRO A 88 10.04 2.96 -11.34
C PRO A 88 10.96 1.75 -11.49
N SER A 89 11.55 1.58 -12.67
CA SER A 89 12.63 0.62 -12.89
C SER A 89 13.92 1.05 -12.15
N GLY A 90 14.86 0.11 -12.00
CA GLY A 90 16.15 0.39 -11.33
C GLY A 90 16.08 0.47 -9.81
N LYS A 91 14.93 0.13 -9.21
CA LYS A 91 14.76 -0.05 -7.76
C LYS A 91 15.18 -1.47 -7.35
N THR A 92 15.62 -1.57 -6.11
CA THR A 92 16.05 -2.80 -5.42
C THR A 92 14.96 -3.39 -4.54
N SER A 93 14.06 -2.54 -4.01
CA SER A 93 12.88 -2.99 -3.27
C SER A 93 11.67 -2.11 -3.51
N ALA A 94 10.48 -2.70 -3.36
CA ALA A 94 9.21 -1.99 -3.25
C ALA A 94 8.38 -2.64 -2.15
N THR A 95 7.96 -1.84 -1.15
CA THR A 95 7.24 -2.34 0.03
C THR A 95 5.97 -1.53 0.23
N LEU A 96 4.83 -2.22 0.18
CA LEU A 96 3.55 -1.69 0.62
C LEU A 96 3.46 -1.83 2.15
N SER A 97 3.02 -0.79 2.84
CA SER A 97 2.70 -0.78 4.26
C SER A 97 1.37 -0.08 4.48
N TYR A 98 0.55 -0.54 5.42
CA TYR A 98 -0.74 0.05 5.74
C TYR A 98 -1.13 -0.32 7.17
N TYR A 99 -1.91 0.54 7.81
CA TYR A 99 -2.55 0.25 9.08
C TYR A 99 -3.94 -0.29 8.81
N LEU A 100 -4.29 -1.40 9.47
CA LEU A 100 -5.59 -2.04 9.38
C LEU A 100 -6.15 -2.23 10.79
N HIS A 101 -7.37 -1.77 11.01
CA HIS A 101 -8.19 -2.16 12.14
C HIS A 101 -9.39 -2.96 11.62
N ILE A 102 -9.74 -4.02 12.34
CA ILE A 102 -10.87 -4.90 12.03
C ILE A 102 -11.73 -4.96 13.28
N ASP A 103 -12.96 -4.48 13.17
CA ASP A 103 -14.00 -4.61 14.18
C ASP A 103 -15.13 -5.48 13.66
N THR A 104 -15.71 -6.33 14.49
CA THR A 104 -16.73 -7.28 14.05
C THR A 104 -17.73 -7.60 15.14
N ALA A 105 -19.00 -7.75 14.74
CA ALA A 105 -20.04 -8.31 15.59
C ALA A 105 -20.07 -9.85 15.52
N GLU A 106 -19.26 -10.46 14.65
CA GLU A 106 -19.16 -11.90 14.50
C GLU A 106 -18.35 -12.55 15.62
N SER A 107 -18.61 -13.83 15.87
CA SER A 107 -17.89 -14.60 16.89
C SER A 107 -17.53 -15.99 16.37
N GLY A 108 -16.48 -16.58 16.95
CA GLY A 108 -15.97 -17.89 16.57
C GLY A 108 -14.79 -17.80 15.61
N SER A 109 -14.57 -18.86 14.83
CA SER A 109 -13.37 -19.04 13.99
C SER A 109 -13.70 -19.21 12.51
N THR A 110 -14.94 -18.95 12.11
CA THR A 110 -15.35 -19.02 10.71
C THR A 110 -15.10 -17.67 10.04
N ALA A 111 -14.39 -17.68 8.92
CA ALA A 111 -14.20 -16.51 8.09
C ALA A 111 -15.45 -16.28 7.23
N TYR A 112 -16.30 -15.32 7.60
CA TYR A 112 -17.49 -14.94 6.83
C TYR A 112 -17.16 -13.74 5.94
N ASP A 113 -16.74 -12.65 6.58
CA ASP A 113 -16.37 -11.40 5.91
C ASP A 113 -14.87 -11.36 5.62
N THR A 114 -14.46 -10.78 4.49
CA THR A 114 -13.04 -10.77 4.09
C THR A 114 -12.57 -9.45 3.52
N LEU A 115 -11.32 -9.11 3.81
CA LEU A 115 -10.57 -8.05 3.13
C LEU A 115 -9.42 -8.67 2.35
N LYS A 116 -9.36 -8.39 1.04
CA LYS A 116 -8.24 -8.81 0.18
C LYS A 116 -7.42 -7.60 -0.24
N VAL A 117 -6.10 -7.72 -0.10
CA VAL A 117 -5.12 -6.74 -0.61
C VAL A 117 -4.52 -7.29 -1.88
N GLN A 118 -4.72 -6.61 -3.00
CA GLN A 118 -4.45 -7.14 -4.33
C GLN A 118 -3.60 -6.18 -5.16
N VAL A 119 -2.83 -6.77 -6.08
CA VAL A 119 -2.17 -6.06 -7.16
C VAL A 119 -2.85 -6.44 -8.45
N LEU A 120 -3.30 -5.44 -9.20
CA LEU A 120 -3.95 -5.62 -10.50
C LEU A 120 -3.07 -5.04 -11.61
N ASN A 121 -3.16 -5.61 -12.80
CA ASN A 121 -2.57 -5.01 -14.00
C ASN A 121 -3.41 -3.82 -14.48
N SER A 122 -2.92 -3.10 -15.49
CA SER A 122 -3.60 -1.94 -16.08
C SER A 122 -4.95 -2.27 -16.74
N SER A 123 -5.22 -3.54 -17.05
CA SER A 123 -6.51 -4.01 -17.56
C SER A 123 -7.49 -4.43 -16.45
N GLY A 124 -7.12 -4.28 -15.17
CA GLY A 124 -7.95 -4.62 -14.02
C GLY A 124 -7.95 -6.11 -13.64
N SER A 125 -7.10 -6.94 -14.26
CA SER A 125 -6.95 -8.35 -13.85
C SER A 125 -6.05 -8.47 -12.63
N VAL A 126 -6.43 -9.30 -11.67
CA VAL A 126 -5.62 -9.58 -10.47
C VAL A 126 -4.34 -10.32 -10.87
N LEU A 127 -3.20 -9.71 -10.58
CA LEU A 127 -1.88 -10.33 -10.72
C LEU A 127 -1.53 -11.17 -9.48
N ALA A 128 -1.84 -10.66 -8.28
CA ALA A 128 -1.68 -11.39 -7.03
C ALA A 128 -2.62 -10.86 -5.94
N THR A 129 -2.92 -11.73 -4.97
CA THR A 129 -3.48 -11.35 -3.67
C THR A 129 -2.34 -11.40 -2.66
N LEU A 130 -1.94 -10.23 -2.17
CA LEU A 130 -0.81 -10.02 -1.26
C LEU A 130 -1.15 -10.43 0.18
N ALA A 131 -2.40 -10.23 0.59
CA ALA A 131 -2.91 -10.60 1.90
C ALA A 131 -4.42 -10.87 1.84
N THR A 132 -4.90 -11.68 2.77
CA THR A 132 -6.34 -11.89 3.02
C THR A 132 -6.55 -11.86 4.52
N PHE A 133 -7.48 -11.00 4.95
CA PHE A 133 -7.96 -10.89 6.32
C PHE A 133 -9.45 -11.21 6.34
N SER A 134 -9.98 -11.40 7.54
CA SER A 134 -11.39 -11.66 7.79
C SER A 134 -11.80 -11.20 9.18
N ASN A 135 -13.08 -11.26 9.47
CA ASN A 135 -13.66 -11.10 10.81
C ASN A 135 -12.87 -11.85 11.91
N VAL A 136 -12.32 -13.04 11.63
CA VAL A 136 -11.53 -13.80 12.62
C VAL A 136 -10.18 -13.16 12.98
N ASN A 137 -9.77 -12.13 12.25
CA ASN A 137 -8.55 -11.36 12.52
C ASN A 137 -8.80 -10.10 13.35
N ALA A 138 -10.03 -9.86 13.81
CA ALA A 138 -10.38 -8.73 14.66
C ALA A 138 -9.49 -8.64 15.90
N ALA A 139 -9.03 -7.43 16.19
CA ALA A 139 -8.15 -7.13 17.32
C ALA A 139 -8.36 -5.68 17.77
N THR A 140 -7.97 -5.36 19.01
CA THR A 140 -8.09 -3.99 19.52
C THR A 140 -7.15 -3.05 18.76
N GLY A 141 -7.73 -2.04 18.11
CA GLY A 141 -6.99 -0.98 17.41
C GLY A 141 -6.28 -1.44 16.14
N TYR A 142 -5.50 -0.52 15.58
CA TYR A 142 -4.79 -0.76 14.32
C TYR A 142 -3.54 -1.63 14.50
N ALA A 143 -3.30 -2.48 13.50
CA ALA A 143 -2.04 -3.17 13.29
C ALA A 143 -1.40 -2.74 11.96
N VAL A 144 -0.08 -2.63 11.93
CA VAL A 144 0.66 -2.39 10.69
C VAL A 144 0.89 -3.70 9.95
N HIS A 145 0.62 -3.69 8.65
CA HIS A 145 0.87 -4.81 7.75
C HIS A 145 1.74 -4.38 6.59
N THR A 146 2.52 -5.32 6.06
CA THR A 146 3.42 -5.05 4.93
C THR A 146 3.31 -6.13 3.86
N ALA A 147 3.61 -5.76 2.62
CA ALA A 147 3.69 -6.69 1.50
C ALA A 147 4.81 -6.31 0.53
N ASN A 148 5.43 -7.33 -0.07
CA ASN A 148 6.52 -7.17 -1.02
C ASN A 148 5.97 -6.95 -2.44
N LEU A 149 6.31 -5.81 -3.05
CA LEU A 149 5.97 -5.46 -4.43
C LEU A 149 7.18 -5.41 -5.36
N THR A 150 8.35 -5.86 -4.90
CA THR A 150 9.57 -5.95 -5.71
C THR A 150 9.36 -6.65 -7.06
N PRO A 151 8.54 -7.71 -7.20
CA PRO A 151 8.25 -8.32 -8.50
C PRO A 151 7.59 -7.38 -9.53
N TYR A 152 7.02 -6.26 -9.10
CA TYR A 152 6.31 -5.28 -9.94
C TYR A 152 7.15 -4.03 -10.26
N ILE A 153 8.44 -4.01 -9.86
CA ILE A 153 9.36 -2.93 -10.23
C ILE A 153 9.44 -2.79 -11.76
N GLY A 154 9.37 -1.56 -12.25
CA GLY A 154 9.32 -1.25 -13.68
C GLY A 154 7.93 -1.37 -14.32
N GLN A 155 6.88 -1.61 -13.53
CA GLN A 155 5.51 -1.75 -14.02
C GLN A 155 4.58 -0.70 -13.42
N THR A 156 3.50 -0.40 -14.13
CA THR A 156 2.34 0.29 -13.56
C THR A 156 1.34 -0.74 -13.11
N VAL A 157 0.98 -0.70 -11.82
CA VAL A 157 0.04 -1.61 -11.19
C VAL A 157 -1.01 -0.83 -10.41
N THR A 158 -2.14 -1.45 -10.13
CA THR A 158 -3.14 -0.90 -9.20
C THR A 158 -3.09 -1.67 -7.90
N ILE A 159 -2.93 -0.95 -6.79
CA ILE A 159 -3.10 -1.51 -5.45
C ILE A 159 -4.58 -1.40 -5.12
N LYS A 160 -5.22 -2.52 -4.77
CA LYS A 160 -6.63 -2.58 -4.46
C LYS A 160 -6.87 -3.30 -3.14
N PHE A 161 -7.60 -2.64 -2.26
CA PHE A 161 -8.24 -3.23 -1.09
C PHE A 161 -9.69 -3.49 -1.48
N THR A 162 -10.17 -4.71 -1.25
CA THR A 162 -11.56 -5.09 -1.50
C THR A 162 -12.09 -5.79 -0.27
N GLY A 163 -13.03 -5.12 0.39
CA GLY A 163 -13.82 -5.67 1.48
C GLY A 163 -15.04 -6.39 0.91
N SER A 164 -15.48 -7.44 1.57
CA SER A 164 -16.73 -8.11 1.28
C SER A 164 -17.28 -8.66 2.58
N GLU A 165 -18.47 -8.19 2.93
CA GLU A 165 -19.25 -8.73 4.03
C GLU A 165 -20.47 -9.52 3.52
N ASP A 166 -20.88 -10.53 4.27
CA ASP A 166 -22.12 -11.26 4.04
C ASP A 166 -23.30 -10.63 4.82
N SER A 167 -24.32 -11.42 5.20
CA SER A 167 -25.53 -10.90 5.84
C SER A 167 -25.59 -11.25 7.32
N SER A 168 -26.16 -10.35 8.12
CA SER A 168 -26.61 -10.49 9.52
C SER A 168 -25.73 -9.81 10.56
N LEU A 169 -24.41 -9.94 10.45
CA LEU A 169 -23.44 -9.36 11.39
C LEU A 169 -22.41 -8.55 10.62
N GLN A 170 -22.01 -7.41 11.18
CA GLN A 170 -21.09 -6.49 10.51
C GLN A 170 -19.64 -6.90 10.74
N THR A 171 -18.81 -6.66 9.75
CA THR A 171 -17.36 -6.55 9.92
C THR A 171 -16.86 -5.30 9.21
N SER A 172 -16.17 -4.45 9.95
CA SER A 172 -15.58 -3.22 9.48
C SER A 172 -14.09 -3.43 9.20
N PHE A 173 -13.65 -3.02 8.01
CA PHE A 173 -12.23 -3.01 7.64
C PHE A 173 -11.75 -1.57 7.47
N VAL A 174 -11.01 -1.07 8.46
CA VAL A 174 -10.59 0.33 8.54
C VAL A 174 -9.12 0.45 8.17
N LEU A 175 -8.84 1.23 7.13
CA LEU A 175 -7.52 1.42 6.57
C LEU A 175 -7.05 2.86 6.74
N ASP A 176 -5.78 2.99 7.11
CA ASP A 176 -5.11 4.27 7.22
C ASP A 176 -3.60 4.16 6.91
N ASP A 177 -2.95 5.29 6.68
CA ASP A 177 -1.49 5.42 6.51
C ASP A 177 -0.89 4.44 5.48
N ILE A 178 -1.53 4.35 4.32
CA ILE A 178 -1.15 3.45 3.22
C ILE A 178 0.02 4.03 2.42
N THR A 179 1.12 3.30 2.42
CA THR A 179 2.41 3.73 1.87
C THR A 179 2.99 2.67 0.94
N LEU A 180 3.54 3.07 -0.21
CA LEU A 180 4.38 2.23 -1.07
C LEU A 180 5.74 2.89 -1.23
N THR A 181 6.73 2.38 -0.50
CA THR A 181 8.08 2.93 -0.52
C THR A 181 9.01 2.07 -1.36
N VAL A 182 9.78 2.70 -2.25
CA VAL A 182 10.79 2.04 -3.08
C VAL A 182 12.19 2.52 -2.74
N GLN A 183 13.16 1.63 -2.89
CA GLN A 183 14.58 1.87 -2.64
C GLN A 183 15.36 1.59 -3.92
#